data_AF-A0A6B9FCL2-F1
#
_entry.id   AF-A0A6B9FCL2-F1
#
_cell.length_a   1.000
_cell.length_b   1.000
_cell.length_c   1.000
_cell.angle_alpha   90.00
_cell.angle_beta   90.00
_cell.angle_gamma   90.00
#
_symmetry.space_group_name_H-M   'P 1'
#
loop_
_entity.id
_entity.type
_entity.pdbx_description
1 polymer ?
#
loop_
_entity_poly.entity_id
_entity_poly.type
_entity_poly.pdbx_seq_one_letter_code
_entity_poly.pdbx_strand_id
1 'polypeptide(L)'
;MTRSRRVTESRIEEYWDWIAVALFLLLAVDLLTTLAAARVVGRGAEGNPLMRWLLGRPTLVVVGAHLVVVVLVTGFFRLLVGRLRRTPSPADRYFALLIEVWLGVLVAVGLAVFANNLAVIVLGRSLL
;
A
#
# COMPACT_ATOMS: atom_id res chain seq x y z
N MET A 1 4.12 24.38 23.52
CA MET A 1 3.67 23.82 22.23
C MET A 1 2.25 24.30 21.96
N THR A 2 1.97 24.92 20.80
CA THR A 2 0.66 25.52 20.49
C THR A 2 -0.39 24.45 20.17
N ARG A 3 -1.68 24.71 20.44
CA ARG A 3 -2.80 23.77 20.20
C ARG A 3 -2.83 23.24 18.76
N SER A 4 -2.59 24.10 17.77
CA SER A 4 -2.53 23.72 16.35
C SER A 4 -1.46 22.66 16.07
N ARG A 5 -0.27 22.81 16.68
CA ARG A 5 0.85 21.89 16.45
C ARG A 5 0.58 20.50 17.03
N ARG A 6 -0.10 20.41 18.19
CA ARG A 6 -0.52 19.13 18.77
C ARG A 6 -1.53 18.38 17.89
N VAL A 7 -2.49 19.10 17.30
CA VAL A 7 -3.46 18.50 16.37
C VAL A 7 -2.77 17.96 15.12
N THR A 8 -1.79 18.69 14.57
CA THR A 8 -1.01 18.21 13.42
C THR A 8 -0.19 16.98 13.74
N GLU A 9 0.47 16.91 14.91
CA GLU A 9 1.25 15.72 15.28
C GLU A 9 0.37 14.48 15.48
N SER A 10 -0.77 14.63 16.16
CA SER A 10 -1.71 13.51 16.35
C SER A 10 -2.24 12.97 15.01
N ARG A 11 -2.54 13.83 14.03
CA ARG A 11 -2.90 13.37 12.68
C ARG A 11 -1.76 12.67 11.97
N ILE A 12 -0.53 13.14 12.14
CA ILE A 12 0.64 12.51 11.51
C ILE A 12 0.83 11.10 12.05
N GLU A 13 0.67 10.88 13.35
CA GLU A 13 0.69 9.53 13.96
C GLU A 13 -0.38 8.64 13.33
N GLU A 14 -1.62 9.12 13.24
CA GLU A 14 -2.71 8.38 12.59
C GLU A 14 -2.39 8.06 11.11
N TYR A 15 -1.80 8.99 10.38
CA TYR A 15 -1.41 8.74 8.99
C TYR A 15 -0.29 7.67 8.88
N TRP A 16 0.61 7.58 9.87
CA TRP A 16 1.61 6.51 9.95
C TRP A 16 0.98 5.14 10.25
N ASP A 17 -0.09 5.09 11.02
CA ASP A 17 -0.85 3.85 11.23
C ASP A 17 -1.55 3.42 9.93
N TRP A 18 -2.19 4.35 9.23
CA TRP A 18 -2.86 4.05 7.95
C TRP A 18 -1.90 3.64 6.84
N ILE A 19 -0.70 4.24 6.74
CA ILE A 19 0.30 3.78 5.76
C ILE A 19 0.81 2.37 6.12
N ALA A 20 0.92 2.03 7.40
CA ALA A 20 1.29 0.68 7.82
C ALA A 20 0.20 -0.34 7.41
N VAL A 21 -1.08 -0.01 7.61
CA VAL A 21 -2.21 -0.83 7.14
C VAL A 21 -2.17 -1.00 5.62
N ALA A 22 -1.98 0.08 4.87
CA ALA A 22 -1.91 0.03 3.41
C ALA A 22 -0.74 -0.84 2.92
N LEU A 23 0.45 -0.67 3.50
CA LEU A 23 1.63 -1.48 3.17
C LEU A 23 1.44 -2.95 3.52
N PHE A 24 0.80 -3.25 4.66
CA PHE A 24 0.49 -4.63 5.04
C PHE A 24 -0.45 -5.29 4.03
N LEU A 25 -1.52 -4.59 3.64
CA LEU A 25 -2.48 -5.09 2.64
C LEU A 25 -1.82 -5.27 1.27
N LEU A 26 -1.15 -4.25 0.76
CA LEU A 26 -0.62 -4.20 -0.60
C LEU A 26 0.66 -4.99 -0.82
N LEU A 27 1.39 -5.37 0.23
CA LEU A 27 2.65 -6.11 0.08
C LEU A 27 2.59 -7.48 0.73
N ALA A 28 2.23 -7.59 2.01
CA ALA A 28 2.25 -8.88 2.69
C ALA A 28 1.05 -9.74 2.28
N VAL A 29 -0.15 -9.18 2.43
CA VAL A 29 -1.39 -9.89 2.11
C VAL A 29 -1.49 -10.11 0.60
N ASP A 30 -1.20 -9.10 -0.21
CA ASP A 30 -1.20 -9.22 -1.67
C ASP A 30 -0.21 -10.30 -2.16
N LEU A 31 1.04 -10.31 -1.66
CA LEU A 31 2.01 -11.32 -2.08
C LEU A 31 1.56 -12.74 -1.73
N LEU A 32 1.05 -12.95 -0.51
CA LEU A 32 0.56 -14.26 -0.08
C LEU A 32 -0.61 -14.73 -0.94
N THR A 33 -1.57 -13.84 -1.20
CA THR A 33 -2.75 -14.18 -2.00
C THR A 33 -2.41 -14.36 -3.48
N THR A 34 -1.49 -13.57 -4.04
CA THR A 34 -0.97 -13.75 -5.40
C THR A 34 -0.23 -15.08 -5.55
N LEU A 35 0.62 -15.45 -4.58
CA LEU A 35 1.30 -16.75 -4.58
C LEU A 35 0.31 -17.92 -4.48
N ALA A 36 -0.73 -17.79 -3.66
CA ALA A 36 -1.77 -18.79 -3.53
C ALA A 36 -2.61 -18.91 -4.82
N ALA A 37 -3.06 -17.79 -5.40
CA ALA A 37 -3.78 -17.76 -6.66
C ALA A 37 -2.95 -18.38 -7.80
N ALA A 38 -1.66 -18.02 -7.90
CA ALA A 38 -0.76 -18.58 -8.90
C ALA A 38 -0.54 -20.10 -8.75
N ARG A 39 -0.74 -20.68 -7.57
CA ARG A 39 -0.76 -22.14 -7.38
C ARG A 39 -2.06 -22.79 -7.86
N VAL A 40 -3.18 -22.08 -7.79
CA VAL A 40 -4.50 -22.58 -8.22
C VAL A 40 -4.66 -22.49 -9.73
N VAL A 41 -4.38 -21.32 -10.33
CA VAL A 41 -4.64 -21.06 -11.76
C VAL A 41 -3.38 -21.01 -12.62
N GLY A 42 -2.20 -21.16 -12.02
CA GLY A 42 -0.91 -21.07 -12.70
C GLY A 42 -0.44 -19.63 -12.92
N ARG A 43 0.87 -19.45 -13.05
CA ARG A 43 1.51 -18.12 -13.22
C ARG A 43 1.11 -17.40 -14.51
N GLY A 44 0.68 -18.13 -15.53
CA GLY A 44 0.28 -17.57 -16.83
C GLY A 44 -1.00 -16.73 -16.78
N ALA A 45 -1.84 -16.94 -15.75
CA ALA A 45 -3.06 -16.19 -15.53
C ALA A 45 -2.80 -14.79 -14.92
N GLU A 46 -1.59 -14.52 -14.43
CA GLU A 46 -1.23 -13.23 -13.83
C GLU A 46 -1.24 -12.13 -14.90
N GLY A 47 -2.15 -11.16 -14.80
CA GLY A 47 -2.31 -10.07 -15.76
C GLY A 47 -1.17 -9.05 -15.70
N ASN A 48 -0.55 -8.87 -14.53
CA ASN A 48 0.54 -7.92 -14.34
C ASN A 48 1.88 -8.51 -14.86
N PRO A 49 2.48 -7.97 -15.94
CA PRO A 49 3.72 -8.53 -16.52
C PRO A 49 4.89 -8.54 -15.54
N LEU A 50 4.98 -7.54 -14.65
CA LEU A 50 6.03 -7.45 -13.64
C LEU A 50 5.87 -8.58 -12.61
N MET A 51 4.67 -8.78 -12.07
CA MET A 51 4.42 -9.85 -11.11
C MET A 51 4.56 -11.22 -11.73
N ARG A 52 4.11 -11.41 -12.98
CA ARG A 52 4.32 -12.65 -13.74
C ARG A 52 5.80 -13.01 -13.84
N TRP A 53 6.65 -12.02 -14.13
CA TRP A 53 8.11 -12.20 -14.14
C TRP A 53 8.67 -12.49 -12.74
N LEU A 54 8.20 -11.77 -11.72
CA LEU A 54 8.66 -11.91 -10.34
C LEU A 54 8.34 -13.30 -9.77
N LEU A 55 7.16 -13.85 -10.08
CA LEU A 55 6.72 -15.19 -9.67
C LEU A 55 7.61 -16.31 -10.24
N GLY A 56 8.36 -16.05 -11.31
CA GLY A 56 9.36 -16.98 -11.86
C GLY A 56 10.71 -16.96 -11.14
N ARG A 57 10.93 -16.04 -10.19
CA ARG A 57 12.20 -15.86 -9.47
C ARG A 57 12.24 -16.61 -8.13
N PRO A 58 13.43 -16.83 -7.55
CA PRO A 58 13.54 -17.37 -6.20
C PRO A 58 12.82 -16.49 -5.18
N THR A 59 12.21 -17.10 -4.16
CA THR A 59 11.43 -16.41 -3.13
C THR A 59 12.19 -15.24 -2.48
N LEU A 60 13.50 -15.36 -2.28
CA LEU A 60 14.33 -14.29 -1.71
C LEU A 60 14.36 -13.03 -2.59
N VAL A 61 14.36 -13.17 -3.91
CA VAL A 61 14.32 -12.04 -4.85
C VAL A 61 12.97 -11.34 -4.77
N VAL A 62 11.88 -12.12 -4.68
CA VAL A 62 10.53 -11.60 -4.53
C VAL A 62 10.41 -10.81 -3.23
N VAL A 63 10.84 -11.38 -2.10
CA VAL A 63 10.82 -10.71 -0.79
C VAL A 63 11.69 -9.44 -0.83
N GLY A 64 12.90 -9.51 -1.39
CA GLY A 64 13.78 -8.36 -1.54
C GLY A 64 13.14 -7.21 -2.33
N ALA A 65 12.45 -7.51 -3.42
CA ALA A 65 11.72 -6.51 -4.20
C ALA A 65 10.62 -5.82 -3.36
N HIS A 66 9.86 -6.57 -2.58
CA HIS A 66 8.82 -5.99 -1.71
C HIS A 66 9.42 -5.14 -0.60
N LEU A 67 10.54 -5.57 0.00
CA LEU A 67 11.25 -4.76 1.01
C LEU A 67 11.76 -3.43 0.43
N VAL A 68 12.25 -3.42 -0.81
CA VAL A 68 12.62 -2.18 -1.51
C VAL A 68 11.40 -1.26 -1.65
N VAL A 69 10.23 -1.81 -2.02
CA VAL A 69 8.99 -1.02 -2.10
C VAL A 69 8.61 -0.44 -0.73
N VAL A 70 8.70 -1.21 0.36
CA VAL A 70 8.46 -0.71 1.73
C VAL A 70 9.34 0.50 2.02
N VAL A 71 10.65 0.39 1.77
CA VAL A 71 11.61 1.47 2.04
C VAL A 71 11.29 2.71 1.21
N LEU A 72 10.98 2.54 -0.08
CA LEU A 72 10.65 3.65 -0.97
C LEU A 72 9.36 4.37 -0.53
N VAL A 73 8.29 3.63 -0.26
CA VAL A 73 7.00 4.21 0.15
C VAL A 73 7.13 4.90 1.51
N THR A 74 7.77 4.24 2.48
CA THR A 74 8.01 4.81 3.82
C THR A 74 8.86 6.08 3.74
N GLY A 75 9.91 6.06 2.92
CA GLY A 75 10.78 7.22 2.68
C GLY A 75 10.03 8.39 2.03
N PHE A 76 9.26 8.11 0.98
CA PHE A 76 8.41 9.11 0.32
C PHE A 76 7.37 9.70 1.28
N PHE A 77 6.72 8.85 2.07
CA PHE A 77 5.72 9.28 3.03
C PHE A 77 6.33 10.15 4.15
N ARG A 78 7.53 9.80 4.63
CA ARG A 78 8.29 10.65 5.55
C ARG A 78 8.57 12.05 4.96
N LEU A 79 8.88 12.12 3.66
CA LEU A 79 9.07 13.41 2.99
C LEU A 79 7.76 14.20 2.91
N LEU A 80 6.63 13.56 2.57
CA LEU A 80 5.31 14.19 2.55
C LEU A 80 4.92 14.78 3.91
N VAL A 81 5.05 13.99 4.98
CA VAL A 81 4.79 14.45 6.35
C VAL A 81 5.72 15.61 6.72
N GLY A 82 7.00 15.54 6.33
CA GLY A 82 7.97 16.61 6.52
C GLY A 82 7.57 17.90 5.80
N ARG A 83 6.94 17.80 4.61
CA ARG A 83 6.37 18.95 3.89
C ARG A 83 5.13 19.50 4.60
N LEU A 84 4.21 18.63 5.04
CA LEU A 84 2.99 19.05 5.76
C LEU A 84 3.32 19.91 6.98
N ARG A 85 4.33 19.52 7.77
CA ARG A 85 4.78 20.28 8.95
C ARG A 85 5.27 21.70 8.63
N ARG A 86 5.71 21.96 7.40
CA ARG A 86 6.22 23.26 6.95
C ARG A 86 5.20 24.08 6.16
N THR A 87 4.07 23.49 5.80
CA THR A 87 3.03 24.17 5.03
C THR A 87 2.32 25.20 5.91
N PRO A 88 2.26 26.48 5.49
CA PRO A 88 1.56 27.51 6.25
C PRO A 88 0.04 27.34 6.18
N SER A 89 -0.65 27.80 7.23
CA SER A 89 -2.11 27.92 7.22
C SER A 89 -2.57 28.95 6.17
N PRO A 90 -3.66 28.70 5.42
CA PRO A 90 -4.61 27.58 5.54
C PRO A 90 -4.31 26.40 4.58
N ALA A 91 -3.22 26.46 3.82
CA ALA A 91 -2.88 25.45 2.82
C ALA A 91 -2.57 24.07 3.44
N ASP A 92 -2.15 24.05 4.70
CA ASP A 92 -1.93 22.84 5.50
C ASP A 92 -3.17 21.94 5.55
N ARG A 93 -4.38 22.52 5.61
CA ARG A 93 -5.65 21.77 5.64
C ARG A 93 -5.92 21.03 4.35
N TYR A 94 -5.73 21.70 3.20
CA TYR A 94 -5.91 21.06 1.90
C TYR A 94 -4.86 19.98 1.66
N PHE A 95 -3.63 20.22 2.12
CA PHE A 95 -2.56 19.24 2.02
C PHE A 95 -2.82 18.01 2.91
N ALA A 96 -3.34 18.21 4.12
CA ALA A 96 -3.80 17.14 5.00
C ALA A 96 -4.93 16.31 4.36
N LEU A 97 -5.95 16.97 3.81
CA LEU A 97 -7.05 16.28 3.10
C LEU A 97 -6.55 15.46 1.91
N LEU A 98 -5.58 15.99 1.15
CA LEU A 98 -4.97 15.25 0.05
C LEU A 98 -4.28 13.97 0.53
N ILE A 99 -3.56 14.03 1.66
CA ILE A 99 -2.93 12.86 2.28
C ILE A 99 -4.00 11.86 2.74
N GLU A 100 -5.07 12.33 3.40
CA GLU A 100 -6.18 11.48 3.85
C GLU A 100 -6.86 10.74 2.70
N VAL A 101 -7.21 11.46 1.63
CA VAL A 101 -7.82 10.87 0.44
C VAL A 101 -6.87 9.86 -0.21
N TRP A 102 -5.59 10.20 -0.34
CA TRP A 102 -4.60 9.29 -0.92
C TRP A 102 -4.41 8.01 -0.10
N LEU A 103 -4.35 8.11 1.23
CA LEU A 103 -4.28 6.95 2.12
C LEU A 103 -5.55 6.09 2.02
N GLY A 104 -6.73 6.72 2.00
CA GLY A 104 -8.00 6.02 1.83
C GLY A 104 -8.05 5.25 0.50
N VAL A 105 -7.57 5.87 -0.59
CA VAL A 105 -7.46 5.22 -1.90
C VAL A 105 -6.50 4.04 -1.85
N LEU A 106 -5.32 4.17 -1.22
CA LEU A 106 -4.36 3.07 -1.09
C LEU A 106 -4.97 1.87 -0.35
N VAL A 107 -5.66 2.11 0.76
CA VAL A 107 -6.33 1.05 1.53
C VAL A 107 -7.44 0.41 0.70
N ALA A 108 -8.28 1.22 0.04
CA ALA A 108 -9.36 0.71 -0.81
C ALA A 108 -8.83 -0.16 -1.97
N VAL A 109 -7.76 0.28 -2.63
CA VAL A 109 -7.08 -0.51 -3.67
C VAL A 109 -6.52 -1.80 -3.10
N GLY A 110 -5.86 -1.76 -1.94
CA GLY A 110 -5.35 -2.95 -1.27
C GLY A 110 -6.45 -3.97 -0.95
N LEU A 111 -7.59 -3.51 -0.44
CA LEU A 111 -8.75 -4.35 -0.18
C LEU A 111 -9.36 -4.92 -1.48
N ALA A 112 -9.42 -4.13 -2.55
CA ALA A 112 -9.95 -4.58 -3.84
C ALA A 112 -9.07 -5.66 -4.47
N VAL A 113 -7.74 -5.47 -4.47
CA VAL A 113 -6.79 -6.46 -4.96
C VAL A 113 -6.86 -7.74 -4.12
N PHE A 114 -6.91 -7.60 -2.78
CA PHE A 114 -7.10 -8.73 -1.89
C PHE A 114 -8.39 -9.51 -2.19
N ALA A 115 -9.52 -8.82 -2.34
CA ALA A 115 -10.80 -9.44 -2.68
C ALA A 115 -10.75 -10.15 -4.03
N ASN A 116 -10.08 -9.56 -5.02
CA ASN A 116 -9.88 -10.18 -6.32
C ASN A 116 -9.07 -11.48 -6.21
N ASN A 117 -7.93 -11.45 -5.52
CA ASN A 117 -7.09 -12.64 -5.35
C ASN A 117 -7.83 -13.73 -4.56
N LEU A 118 -8.59 -13.36 -3.53
CA LEU A 118 -9.42 -14.30 -2.77
C LEU A 118 -10.50 -14.93 -3.64
N ALA A 119 -11.14 -14.16 -4.53
CA ALA A 119 -12.10 -14.69 -5.48
C ALA A 119 -11.46 -15.69 -6.45
N VAL A 120 -10.24 -15.44 -6.93
CA VAL A 120 -9.51 -16.42 -7.75
C VAL A 120 -9.25 -17.71 -6.96
N ILE A 121 -8.86 -17.60 -5.69
CA ILE A 121 -8.58 -18.77 -4.84
C ILE A 121 -9.86 -19.59 -4.57
N VAL A 122 -10.98 -18.94 -4.27
CA VAL A 122 -12.23 -19.60 -3.85
C VAL A 122 -13.09 -20.02 -5.03
N LEU A 123 -13.21 -19.17 -6.05
CA LEU A 123 -14.12 -19.34 -7.20
C LEU A 123 -13.40 -19.78 -8.47
N GLY A 124 -12.06 -19.78 -8.49
CA GLY A 124 -11.26 -20.12 -9.67
C GLY A 124 -11.26 -19.04 -10.77
N ARG A 125 -11.88 -17.88 -10.53
CA ARG A 125 -12.01 -16.79 -11.50
C ARG A 125 -11.78 -15.42 -10.88
N SER A 126 -11.24 -14.51 -11.68
CA SER A 126 -11.03 -13.10 -11.30
C SER A 126 -12.36 -12.33 -11.27
N LEU A 127 -12.46 -11.33 -10.40
CA LEU A 127 -13.56 -10.35 -10.38
C LEU A 127 -13.27 -9.13 -11.27
N LEU A 128 -12.01 -8.99 -11.68
CA LEU A 128 -11.48 -8.02 -12.64
C LEU A 128 -11.07 -8.72 -13.94
#